data_AF-A0A7C6MPJ2-F1
#
_entry.id   AF-A0A7C6MPJ2-F1
#
_cell.length_a   1.000
_cell.length_b   1.000
_cell.length_c   1.000
_cell.angle_alpha   90.00
_cell.angle_beta   90.00
_cell.angle_gamma   90.00
#
_symmetry.space_group_name_H-M   'P 1'
#
loop_
_entity.id
_entity.type
_entity.pdbx_description
1 polymer ?
#
loop_
_entity_poly.entity_id
_entity_poly.type
_entity_poly.pdbx_seq_one_letter_code
_entity_poly.pdbx_strand_id
1 'polypeptide(L)' 'MQPNDIIWRLQERINELQNLCQESINELHPKKNADLISSIEECERLCRTQTNIMNRIAKRY' A
#
# COMPACT_ATOMS: atom_id res chain seq x y z
N MET A 1 -1.53 23.69 -7.73
CA MET A 1 -1.65 22.26 -7.41
C MET A 1 -3.12 21.89 -7.54
N GLN A 2 -3.44 21.03 -8.50
CA GLN A 2 -4.80 20.56 -8.78
C GLN A 2 -5.13 19.34 -7.90
N PRO A 3 -6.42 19.03 -7.67
CA PRO A 3 -6.82 17.80 -6.96
C PRO A 3 -6.16 16.54 -7.54
N ASN A 4 -6.04 16.44 -8.86
CA ASN A 4 -5.37 15.31 -9.53
C ASN A 4 -3.89 15.18 -9.17
N ASP A 5 -3.18 16.29 -8.91
CA ASP A 5 -1.79 16.23 -8.44
C ASP A 5 -1.69 15.60 -7.05
N ILE A 6 -2.66 15.91 -6.17
CA ILE A 6 -2.71 15.36 -4.81
C ILE A 6 -3.06 13.87 -4.85
N ILE A 7 -4.06 13.51 -5.67
CA ILE A 7 -4.48 12.12 -5.87
C ILE A 7 -3.30 11.28 -6.37
N TRP A 8 -2.58 11.78 -7.38
CA TRP A 8 -1.40 11.10 -7.91
C TRP A 8 -0.32 10.92 -6.84
N ARG A 9 0.01 11.97 -6.07
CA ARG A 9 0.99 11.87 -4.97
C ARG A 9 0.59 10.84 -3.91
N LEU A 10 -0.70 10.78 -3.55
CA LEU A 10 -1.19 9.80 -2.60
C LEU A 10 -1.06 8.38 -3.16
N GLN A 11 -1.39 8.17 -4.44
CA GLN A 11 -1.22 6.88 -5.11
C GLN A 11 0.25 6.45 -5.16
N GLU A 12 1.18 7.37 -5.44
CA GLU A 12 2.62 7.05 -5.38
C GLU A 12 3.04 6.57 -3.99
N ARG A 13 2.64 7.28 -2.93
CA ARG A 13 3.00 6.88 -1.55
C ARG A 13 2.39 5.53 -1.16
N ILE A 14 1.16 5.24 -1.60
CA ILE A 14 0.53 3.93 -1.36
C ILE A 14 1.31 2.82 -2.08
N ASN A 15 1.74 3.05 -3.33
CA ASN A 15 2.54 2.07 -4.08
C ASN A 15 3.91 1.85 -3.43
N GLU A 16 4.59 2.92 -3.00
CA GLU A 16 5.85 2.80 -2.26
C GLU A 16 5.68 1.95 -0.99
N LEU A 17 4.59 2.15 -0.25
CA LEU A 17 4.29 1.37 0.95
C LEU A 17 4.02 -0.11 0.63
N GLN A 18 3.32 -0.42 -0.47
CA GLN A 18 3.12 -1.81 -0.91
C GLN A 18 4.45 -2.50 -1.23
N ASN A 19 5.35 -1.82 -1.94
CA ASN A 19 6.68 -2.34 -2.23
C ASN A 19 7.46 -2.59 -0.94
N LEU A 20 7.44 -1.64 0.00
CA LEU A 20 8.09 -1.78 1.30
C LEU A 20 7.54 -2.98 2.10
N CYS A 21 6.22 -3.21 2.08
CA CYS A 21 5.62 -4.39 2.71
C CYS A 21 6.18 -5.69 2.11
N GLN A 22 6.26 -5.78 0.79
CA GLN A 22 6.77 -6.97 0.10
C GLN A 22 8.27 -7.19 0.36
N GLU A 23 9.07 -6.12 0.30
CA GLU A 23 10.50 -6.15 0.61
C GLU A 23 10.73 -6.60 2.06
N SER A 24 9.98 -6.04 3.01
CA SER A 24 10.08 -6.39 4.42
C SER A 24 9.77 -7.87 4.66
N ILE A 25 8.74 -8.44 4.00
CA ILE A 25 8.42 -9.86 4.10
C ILE A 25 9.58 -10.74 3.60
N ASN A 26 10.23 -10.35 2.50
CA ASN A 26 11.33 -11.11 1.91
C ASN A 26 12.56 -11.20 2.83
N GLU A 27 12.74 -10.24 3.74
CA GLU A 27 13.84 -10.22 4.72
C GLU A 27 13.52 -11.00 6.00
N LEU A 28 12.27 -11.45 6.19
CA LEU A 28 11.83 -12.12 7.42
C LEU A 28 11.90 -13.65 7.30
N HIS A 29 12.35 -14.29 8.38
CA HIS A 29 12.32 -15.74 8.47
C HIS A 29 10.86 -16.25 8.61
N PRO A 30 10.36 -17.08 7.68
CA PRO A 30 8.92 -17.37 7.53
C PRO A 30 8.28 -18.04 8.76
N LYS A 31 9.02 -18.91 9.44
CA LYS A 31 8.50 -19.60 10.65
C LYS A 31 8.69 -18.82 11.95
N LYS A 32 9.71 -17.95 12.01
CA LYS A 32 10.06 -17.25 13.27
C LYS A 32 9.27 -15.95 13.40
N ASN A 33 8.89 -15.36 12.27
CA ASN A 33 8.23 -14.07 12.18
C ASN A 33 6.82 -14.19 11.60
N ALA A 34 6.16 -15.34 11.75
CA ALA A 34 4.89 -15.63 11.09
C ALA A 34 3.79 -14.60 11.40
N ASP A 35 3.65 -14.20 12.67
CA ASP A 35 2.67 -13.20 13.08
C ASP A 35 2.98 -11.81 12.51
N LEU A 36 4.26 -11.45 12.43
CA LEU A 36 4.70 -10.19 11.83
C LEU A 36 4.45 -10.18 10.32
N ILE A 37 4.77 -11.27 9.62
CA ILE A 37 4.49 -11.43 8.18
C ILE A 37 2.99 -11.28 7.93
N SER A 38 2.15 -11.98 8.69
CA SER A 38 0.69 -11.88 8.61
C SER A 38 0.18 -10.44 8.81
N SER A 39 0.79 -9.71 9.76
CA SER A 39 0.46 -8.31 10.02
C SER A 39 0.86 -7.40 8.84
N ILE A 40 2.03 -7.64 8.23
CA ILE A 40 2.50 -6.88 7.07
C ILE A 40 1.61 -7.17 5.84
N GLU A 41 1.18 -8.42 5.65
CA GLU A 41 0.24 -8.79 4.59
C GLU A 41 -1.13 -8.10 4.76
N GLU A 42 -1.59 -7.89 5.99
CA GLU A 42 -2.80 -7.10 6.24
C GLU A 42 -2.61 -5.62 5.85
N CYS A 43 -1.46 -5.03 6.16
CA CYS A 43 -1.12 -3.69 5.69
C CYS A 43 -1.12 -3.59 4.14
N GLU A 44 -0.60 -4.61 3.46
CA GLU A 44 -0.62 -4.69 1.99
C GLU A 44 -2.06 -4.70 1.44
N ARG A 45 -2.95 -5.49 2.05
CA ARG A 45 -4.39 -5.53 1.71
C ARG A 45 -5.07 -4.18 1.92
N LEU A 46 -4.73 -3.46 3.00
CA LEU A 46 -5.25 -2.12 3.25
C LEU A 46 -4.77 -1.13 2.18
N CYS A 47 -3.51 -1.22 1.73
CA CYS A 47 -2.99 -0.39 0.65
C CYS A 47 -3.73 -0.63 -0.69
N ARG A 48 -4.11 -1.89 -0.98
CA ARG A 48 -4.96 -2.20 -2.16
C ARG A 48 -6.32 -1.52 -2.05
N THR A 49 -6.92 -1.57 -0.87
CA THR A 49 -8.20 -0.89 -0.60
C THR A 49 -8.08 0.62 -0.79
N GLN A 50 -7.02 1.24 -0.28
CA GLN A 50 -6.75 2.66 -0.47
C GLN A 50 -6.56 3.02 -1.95
N THR A 51 -5.79 2.23 -2.70
CA THR A 51 -5.62 2.41 -4.15
C THR A 51 -6.97 2.39 -4.89
N ASN A 52 -7.85 1.45 -4.55
CA ASN A 52 -9.19 1.38 -5.12
C ASN A 52 -10.05 2.61 -4.78
N ILE A 53 -9.95 3.13 -3.56
CA ILE A 53 -10.62 4.37 -3.16
C ILE A 53 -10.07 5.55 -3.96
N MET A 54 -8.75 5.69 -4.06
CA MET A 54 -8.11 6.76 -4.82
C MET A 54 -8.53 6.73 -6.30
N ASN A 55 -8.57 5.55 -6.92
CA ASN A 55 -9.05 5.38 -8.29
C ASN A 55 -10.51 5.80 -8.47
N ARG A 56 -11.37 5.62 -7.45
CA ARG A 56 -12.77 6.09 -7.50
C ARG A 56 -12.86 7.60 -7.35
N ILE A 57 -12.02 8.19 -6.50
CA ILE A 57 -11.96 9.64 -6.29
C ILE A 57 -11.42 10.33 -7.55
N ALA A 58 -10.37 9.77 -8.17
CA ALA A 58 -9.77 10.27 -9.40
C ALA A 58 -10.78 10.42 -10.55
N LYS A 59 -11.84 9.60 -10.60
CA LYS A 59 -12.89 9.72 -11.62
C LYS A 59 -13.80 10.93 -11.46
N ARG A 60 -13.75 11.62 -10.31
CA ARG A 60 -14.59 12.78 -9.97
C ARG A 60 -13.85 14.11 -10.13
N TYR A 61 -12.56 14.07 -10.44
CA TYR A 61 -11.67 15.22 -10.61
C TYR A 61 -10.93 15.11 -11.94
#